data_AF-A0A1Y6C8K1-F1
#
_entry.id   AF-A0A1Y6C8K1-F1
#
_cell.length_a   1.000
_cell.length_b   1.000
_cell.length_c   1.000
_cell.angle_alpha   90.00
_cell.angle_beta   90.00
_cell.angle_gamma   90.00
#
_symmetry.space_group_name_H-M   'P 1'
#
loop_
_entity.id
_entity.type
_entity.pdbx_description
1 polymer ?
#
loop_
_entity_poly.entity_id
_entity_poly.type
_entity_poly.pdbx_seq_one_letter_code
_entity_poly.pdbx_strand_id
1 'polypeptide(L)'
;MDERTTQPLGSLPHRFREARGRLSPERAAAALGVAPSALLQIESGDREPTVGQMLGAAEAYGTELRSLLFGRPRTDPALAHLGPDLAELLQEYMRERHRAERVDQLSDAQLQDLNRVIARVSSLGGLVEDLLRRRRDGDSGAADQLSALTDALRRVEGLLDRGGIVPGTPERLAAEPAETLPDFTFEDRPPELLKARHAIFGTAIAWFERTGGRVAEDELGFQRLLPWLQIMLPTSDGFPYLHCGDRTPPAELWGEPVARSLVGRFNLPDGSLCRASARAFLEIHRSRRPLTQACRGPIVVGGVARPEAWQRFVLPLQFRGLACIATLALLGRDREPPLLG
;
A
#
# COMPACT_ATOMS: atom_id res chain seq x y z
N MET A 1 17.66 -8.99 -22.14
CA MET A 1 16.69 -10.06 -21.86
C MET A 1 17.27 -10.86 -20.72
N ASP A 2 16.75 -10.72 -19.50
CA ASP A 2 17.32 -11.34 -18.29
C ASP A 2 16.19 -11.95 -17.46
N GLU A 3 16.15 -13.29 -17.42
CA GLU A 3 15.05 -14.08 -16.86
C GLU A 3 15.18 -14.20 -15.34
N ARG A 4 14.89 -13.12 -14.60
CA ARG A 4 14.97 -13.13 -13.12
C ARG A 4 13.68 -12.75 -12.40
N THR A 5 12.67 -13.56 -12.73
CA THR A 5 11.74 -14.16 -11.77
C THR A 5 11.09 -13.25 -10.71
N THR A 6 9.92 -12.71 -11.07
CA THR A 6 8.74 -12.89 -10.22
C THR A 6 8.53 -14.40 -9.99
N GLN A 7 9.07 -14.96 -8.91
CA GLN A 7 8.79 -16.36 -8.58
C GLN A 7 7.28 -16.52 -8.35
N PRO A 8 6.59 -17.42 -9.07
CA PRO A 8 5.16 -17.63 -8.87
C PRO A 8 4.87 -18.22 -7.48
N LEU A 9 3.59 -18.25 -7.12
CA LEU A 9 3.10 -18.88 -5.88
C LEU A 9 3.57 -20.34 -5.72
N GLY A 10 3.91 -21.04 -6.81
CA GLY A 10 4.60 -22.33 -6.80
C GLY A 10 5.99 -22.37 -6.13
N SER A 11 6.47 -21.26 -5.56
CA SER A 11 7.64 -21.21 -4.67
C SER A 11 7.32 -21.38 -3.17
N LEU A 12 6.04 -21.32 -2.77
CA LEU A 12 5.58 -21.67 -1.41
C LEU A 12 6.13 -23.01 -0.89
N PRO A 13 6.13 -24.10 -1.69
CA PRO A 13 6.60 -25.42 -1.26
C PRO A 13 8.05 -25.41 -0.73
N HIS A 14 8.93 -24.66 -1.40
CA HIS A 14 10.32 -24.45 -0.96
C HIS A 14 10.37 -23.65 0.35
N ARG A 15 9.58 -22.58 0.45
CA ARG A 15 9.56 -21.67 1.61
C ARG A 15 9.01 -22.33 2.86
N PHE A 16 8.00 -23.20 2.74
CA PHE A 16 7.54 -24.06 3.84
C PHE A 16 8.67 -24.97 4.36
N ARG A 17 9.38 -25.64 3.45
CA ARG A 17 10.48 -26.56 3.80
C ARG A 17 11.68 -25.84 4.44
N GLU A 18 11.99 -24.65 3.96
CA GLU A 18 13.07 -23.79 4.48
C GLU A 18 12.71 -23.18 5.84
N ALA A 19 11.48 -22.66 6.00
CA ALA A 19 10.99 -22.08 7.25
C ALA A 19 10.80 -23.13 8.36
N ARG A 20 10.39 -24.36 8.02
CA ARG A 20 10.27 -25.49 8.97
C ARG A 20 11.59 -25.77 9.71
N GLY A 21 12.74 -25.49 9.08
CA GLY A 21 14.06 -25.58 9.70
C GLY A 21 14.35 -26.96 10.29
N ARG A 22 14.37 -27.05 11.63
CA ARG A 22 14.66 -28.29 12.39
C ARG A 22 13.41 -29.04 12.89
N LEU A 23 12.20 -28.57 12.59
CA LEU A 23 10.97 -29.28 12.98
C LEU A 23 10.81 -30.55 12.14
N SER A 24 10.38 -31.64 12.79
CA SER A 24 10.05 -32.88 12.08
C SER A 24 8.75 -32.71 11.29
N PRO A 25 8.55 -33.45 10.18
CA PRO A 25 7.32 -33.40 9.39
C PRO A 25 6.06 -33.67 10.22
N GLU A 26 6.13 -34.56 11.20
CA GLU A 26 5.01 -34.94 12.07
C GLU A 26 4.61 -33.79 13.00
N ARG A 27 5.59 -33.08 13.57
CA ARG A 27 5.34 -31.90 14.41
C ARG A 27 4.79 -30.73 13.61
N ALA A 28 5.34 -30.49 12.42
CA ALA A 28 4.83 -29.46 11.51
C ALA A 28 3.38 -29.76 11.08
N ALA A 29 3.09 -31.02 10.70
CA ALA A 29 1.75 -31.43 10.30
C ALA A 29 0.73 -31.31 11.44
N ALA A 30 1.11 -31.70 12.66
CA ALA A 30 0.28 -31.55 13.86
C ALA A 30 -0.03 -30.08 14.17
N ALA A 31 0.96 -29.18 14.10
CA ALA A 31 0.75 -27.75 14.33
C ALA A 31 -0.15 -27.09 13.25
N LEU A 32 -0.16 -27.67 12.04
CA LEU A 32 -1.01 -27.26 10.92
C LEU A 32 -2.42 -27.88 10.93
N GLY A 33 -2.71 -28.78 11.87
CA GLY A 33 -3.98 -29.52 11.91
C GLY A 33 -4.18 -30.45 10.70
N VAL A 34 -3.10 -30.99 10.11
CA VAL A 34 -3.14 -31.86 8.92
C VAL A 34 -2.43 -33.19 9.13
N ALA A 35 -2.76 -34.17 8.29
CA ALA A 35 -1.97 -35.41 8.21
C ALA A 35 -0.59 -35.14 7.59
N PRO A 36 0.47 -35.89 7.95
CA PRO A 36 1.82 -35.72 7.36
C PRO A 36 1.85 -35.84 5.83
N SER A 37 0.99 -36.69 5.24
CA SER A 37 0.83 -36.80 3.79
C SER A 37 0.27 -35.52 3.14
N ALA A 38 -0.64 -34.81 3.83
CA ALA A 38 -1.17 -33.54 3.35
C ALA A 38 -0.16 -32.40 3.52
N LEU A 39 0.69 -32.42 4.55
CA LEU A 39 1.84 -31.52 4.63
C LEU A 39 2.82 -31.76 3.47
N LEU A 40 3.13 -33.02 3.13
CA LEU A 40 3.99 -33.33 1.98
C LEU A 40 3.42 -32.80 0.66
N GLN A 41 2.10 -32.87 0.45
CA GLN A 41 1.44 -32.28 -0.71
C GLN A 41 1.53 -30.73 -0.74
N ILE A 42 1.52 -30.07 0.41
CA ILE A 42 1.73 -28.62 0.52
C ILE A 42 3.22 -28.28 0.28
N GLU A 43 4.14 -29.10 0.80
CA GLU A 43 5.60 -28.97 0.61
C GLU A 43 6.12 -29.43 -0.76
N SER A 44 5.27 -30.03 -1.61
CA SER A 44 5.56 -30.29 -3.03
C SER A 44 4.86 -29.31 -3.98
N GLY A 45 3.75 -28.71 -3.56
CA GLY A 45 2.89 -27.85 -4.40
C GLY A 45 1.70 -28.58 -5.02
N ASP A 46 1.53 -29.87 -4.74
CA ASP A 46 0.37 -30.67 -5.18
C ASP A 46 -0.95 -30.24 -4.50
N ARG A 47 -0.86 -29.44 -3.43
CA ARG A 47 -2.01 -28.91 -2.68
C ARG A 47 -1.77 -27.51 -2.15
N GLU A 48 -2.70 -26.60 -2.42
CA GLU A 48 -2.67 -25.25 -1.83
C GLU A 48 -3.06 -25.27 -0.34
N PRO A 49 -2.33 -24.54 0.54
CA PRO A 49 -2.71 -24.36 1.93
C PRO A 49 -3.80 -23.30 2.10
N THR A 50 -4.73 -23.54 3.02
CA THR A 50 -5.71 -22.54 3.45
C THR A 50 -5.05 -21.39 4.22
N VAL A 51 -5.73 -20.24 4.32
CA VAL A 51 -5.24 -19.09 5.11
C VAL A 51 -4.98 -19.46 6.57
N GLY A 52 -5.83 -20.30 7.19
CA GLY A 52 -5.62 -20.80 8.55
C GLY A 52 -4.35 -21.65 8.68
N GLN A 53 -4.06 -22.50 7.69
CA GLN A 53 -2.81 -23.27 7.63
C GLN A 53 -1.59 -22.38 7.39
N MET A 54 -1.68 -21.33 6.57
CA MET A 54 -0.56 -20.39 6.39
C MET A 54 -0.26 -19.59 7.66
N LEU A 55 -1.28 -19.21 8.44
CA LEU A 55 -1.12 -18.57 9.74
C LEU A 55 -0.51 -19.55 10.77
N GLY A 56 -1.03 -20.77 10.85
CA GLY A 56 -0.47 -21.82 11.73
C GLY A 56 0.97 -22.19 11.37
N ALA A 57 1.34 -22.18 10.08
CA ALA A 57 2.73 -22.35 9.63
C ALA A 57 3.63 -21.23 10.16
N ALA A 58 3.21 -19.97 10.00
CA ALA A 58 3.97 -18.81 10.44
C ALA A 58 4.25 -18.86 11.95
N GLU A 59 3.23 -19.14 12.75
CA GLU A 59 3.34 -19.31 14.21
C GLU A 59 4.24 -20.51 14.57
N ALA A 60 3.96 -21.70 14.03
CA ALA A 60 4.69 -22.92 14.36
C ALA A 60 6.18 -22.86 13.96
N TYR A 61 6.51 -22.13 12.90
CA TYR A 61 7.88 -21.99 12.39
C TYR A 61 8.61 -20.77 12.96
N GLY A 62 7.94 -19.95 13.79
CA GLY A 62 8.54 -18.74 14.37
C GLY A 62 8.94 -17.71 13.31
N THR A 63 8.10 -17.50 12.29
CA THR A 63 8.39 -16.58 11.18
C THR A 63 7.17 -15.76 10.81
N GLU A 64 7.37 -14.57 10.25
CA GLU A 64 6.24 -13.76 9.78
C GLU A 64 5.57 -14.40 8.57
N LEU A 65 4.24 -14.31 8.49
CA LEU A 65 3.47 -14.72 7.31
C LEU A 65 4.01 -14.08 6.02
N ARG A 66 4.46 -12.81 6.08
CA ARG A 66 5.11 -12.12 4.95
C ARG A 66 6.37 -12.86 4.48
N SER A 67 7.22 -13.30 5.40
CA SER A 67 8.44 -14.07 5.08
C SER A 67 8.11 -15.44 4.49
N LEU A 68 7.03 -16.08 4.96
CA LEU A 68 6.55 -17.36 4.43
C LEU A 68 6.03 -17.21 2.98
N LEU A 69 5.24 -16.16 2.73
CA LEU A 69 4.62 -15.88 1.43
C LEU A 69 5.60 -15.33 0.39
N PHE A 70 6.58 -14.52 0.78
CA PHE A 70 7.43 -13.75 -0.15
C PHE A 70 8.94 -14.04 -0.03
N GLY A 71 9.37 -14.82 0.97
CA GLY A 71 10.77 -15.09 1.29
C GLY A 71 11.37 -14.04 2.24
N ARG A 72 12.58 -14.32 2.76
CA ARG A 72 13.37 -13.35 3.53
C ARG A 72 14.16 -12.43 2.57
N PRO A 73 14.27 -11.11 2.84
CA PRO A 73 15.16 -10.25 2.08
C PRO A 73 16.63 -10.68 2.25
N ARG A 74 17.42 -10.61 1.17
CA ARG A 74 18.87 -10.87 1.19
C ARG A 74 19.63 -9.57 1.42
N THR A 75 20.37 -9.49 2.52
CA THR A 75 21.25 -8.37 2.88
C THR A 75 22.52 -8.36 2.02
N ASP A 76 23.00 -7.17 1.63
CA ASP A 76 24.25 -7.01 0.86
C ASP A 76 25.49 -7.16 1.79
N PRO A 77 26.50 -7.98 1.44
CA PRO A 77 27.72 -8.11 2.24
C PRO A 77 28.46 -6.79 2.51
N ALA A 78 28.35 -5.80 1.62
CA ALA A 78 28.95 -4.47 1.79
C ALA A 78 28.27 -3.63 2.89
N LEU A 79 27.22 -4.15 3.53
CA LEU A 79 26.44 -3.49 4.59
C LEU A 79 26.44 -4.25 5.91
N ALA A 80 26.94 -5.49 5.92
CA ALA A 80 26.97 -6.36 7.10
C ALA A 80 27.77 -5.79 8.30
N HIS A 81 28.59 -4.76 8.07
CA HIS A 81 29.43 -4.11 9.09
C HIS A 81 28.87 -2.77 9.60
N LEU A 82 27.78 -2.27 9.02
CA LEU A 82 27.11 -1.03 9.46
C LEU A 82 26.10 -1.26 10.59
N GLY A 83 25.97 -2.48 11.12
CA GLY A 83 24.88 -2.86 12.01
C GLY A 83 23.56 -2.98 11.24
N PRO A 84 22.78 -4.07 11.41
CA PRO A 84 21.65 -4.38 10.53
C PRO A 84 20.60 -3.26 10.48
N ASP A 85 20.42 -2.51 11.57
CA ASP A 85 19.46 -1.40 11.62
C ASP A 85 20.10 -0.02 11.34
N LEU A 86 21.44 0.14 11.19
CA LEU A 86 22.07 1.32 10.51
C LEU A 86 22.42 0.97 9.05
N ALA A 87 21.52 0.13 8.50
CA ALA A 87 21.12 -0.11 7.11
C ALA A 87 19.56 -0.23 6.89
N GLU A 88 18.69 -0.06 7.91
CA GLU A 88 17.22 -0.29 7.82
C GLU A 88 16.36 0.71 8.64
N LEU A 89 15.14 1.03 8.19
CA LEU A 89 14.15 1.99 8.72
C LEU A 89 14.27 3.49 8.35
N LEU A 90 15.04 4.30 9.09
CA LEU A 90 14.91 5.78 9.13
C LEU A 90 15.84 6.60 8.21
N GLN A 91 16.33 6.07 7.08
CA GLN A 91 16.87 6.86 5.96
C GLN A 91 16.52 6.35 4.54
N GLU A 92 15.67 5.33 4.36
CA GLU A 92 14.90 4.92 3.15
C GLU A 92 14.91 5.98 2.02
N TYR A 93 14.08 6.98 2.20
CA TYR A 93 14.40 8.40 2.36
C TYR A 93 15.57 9.12 1.60
N MET A 94 16.72 8.55 1.21
CA MET A 94 17.61 9.16 0.19
C MET A 94 17.28 8.67 -1.23
N ARG A 95 16.82 7.41 -1.34
CA ARG A 95 16.37 6.83 -2.62
C ARG A 95 15.03 7.37 -3.03
N GLU A 96 14.03 7.09 -2.20
CA GLU A 96 12.63 7.41 -2.52
C GLU A 96 12.47 8.90 -2.76
N ARG A 97 13.16 9.71 -1.96
CA ARG A 97 13.05 11.16 -2.01
C ARG A 97 13.62 11.81 -3.27
N HIS A 98 14.63 11.23 -3.92
CA HIS A 98 15.12 11.70 -5.22
C HIS A 98 14.45 11.01 -6.42
N ARG A 99 13.66 9.95 -6.18
CA ARG A 99 12.95 9.21 -7.24
C ARG A 99 11.51 9.68 -7.41
N ALA A 100 10.79 9.88 -6.32
CA ALA A 100 9.36 10.16 -6.30
C ALA A 100 8.96 11.47 -7.00
N GLU A 101 9.90 12.40 -7.20
CA GLU A 101 9.64 13.69 -7.83
C GLU A 101 9.75 13.66 -9.38
N ARG A 102 10.31 12.60 -10.01
CA ARG A 102 10.51 12.52 -11.48
C ARG A 102 10.40 11.11 -12.09
N VAL A 103 9.45 10.29 -11.64
CA VAL A 103 9.35 8.87 -12.04
C VAL A 103 9.08 8.67 -13.54
N ASP A 104 8.29 9.54 -14.18
CA ASP A 104 7.73 9.30 -15.53
C ASP A 104 8.73 9.47 -16.70
N GLN A 105 10.02 9.70 -16.42
CA GLN A 105 11.05 9.98 -17.43
C GLN A 105 12.31 9.09 -17.33
N LEU A 106 12.32 8.06 -16.48
CA LEU A 106 13.50 7.22 -16.24
C LEU A 106 13.43 5.87 -16.97
N SER A 107 14.57 5.42 -17.51
CA SER A 107 14.71 4.10 -18.12
C SER A 107 14.88 2.99 -17.06
N ASP A 108 14.53 1.74 -17.40
CA ASP A 108 14.57 0.59 -16.48
C ASP A 108 15.92 0.40 -15.77
N ALA A 109 17.04 0.69 -16.44
CA ALA A 109 18.39 0.62 -15.86
C ALA A 109 18.59 1.67 -14.74
N GLN A 110 18.13 2.90 -14.96
CA GLN A 110 18.13 3.96 -13.94
C GLN A 110 17.09 3.68 -12.83
N LEU A 111 16.02 2.95 -13.17
CA LEU A 111 15.04 2.40 -12.22
C LEU A 111 15.60 1.27 -11.34
N GLN A 112 16.75 0.67 -11.67
CA GLN A 112 17.45 -0.27 -10.78
C GLN A 112 18.52 0.40 -9.89
N ASP A 113 19.32 1.37 -10.38
CA ASP A 113 20.39 1.97 -9.57
C ASP A 113 19.91 2.92 -8.48
N LEU A 114 18.90 3.74 -8.76
CA LEU A 114 18.15 4.45 -7.72
C LEU A 114 17.14 3.48 -7.04
N ASN A 115 17.31 2.15 -7.12
CA ASN A 115 16.82 1.17 -6.14
C ASN A 115 17.97 0.50 -5.36
N ARG A 116 19.24 0.81 -5.73
CA ARG A 116 20.49 0.43 -5.03
C ARG A 116 21.15 1.62 -4.30
N VAL A 117 20.59 2.82 -4.43
CA VAL A 117 20.70 3.88 -3.42
C VAL A 117 20.00 3.46 -2.12
N ILE A 118 18.87 2.74 -2.23
CA ILE A 118 18.18 2.22 -1.04
C ILE A 118 18.85 0.99 -0.47
N ALA A 119 18.33 0.61 0.69
CA ALA A 119 18.78 -0.47 1.52
C ALA A 119 20.17 -0.20 2.13
N ARG A 120 20.84 0.92 1.80
CA ARG A 120 22.15 1.35 2.32
C ARG A 120 22.30 2.74 3.01
N VAL A 121 21.36 3.66 3.01
CA VAL A 121 19.91 3.46 2.88
C VAL A 121 19.48 2.35 3.87
N SER A 122 18.35 1.68 3.81
CA SER A 122 17.07 2.13 4.33
C SER A 122 17.18 2.75 5.75
N SER A 123 18.33 2.68 6.41
CA SER A 123 18.78 3.76 7.27
C SER A 123 20.30 3.88 7.38
N LEU A 124 20.70 4.95 8.04
CA LEU A 124 21.68 4.83 9.10
C LEU A 124 20.97 5.12 10.45
N GLY A 125 20.36 4.12 11.13
CA GLY A 125 19.75 4.16 12.48
C GLY A 125 20.45 3.32 13.58
N GLY A 126 20.47 2.00 13.48
CA GLY A 126 20.95 0.96 14.44
C GLY A 126 22.41 0.94 14.95
N LEU A 127 23.48 1.14 14.18
CA LEU A 127 24.85 1.38 14.70
C LEU A 127 24.99 2.78 15.35
N VAL A 128 24.04 3.70 15.17
CA VAL A 128 23.92 4.89 16.03
C VAL A 128 23.25 4.46 17.33
N GLU A 129 22.19 3.65 17.29
CA GLU A 129 21.63 3.02 18.49
C GLU A 129 22.64 2.10 19.21
N ASP A 130 23.56 1.44 18.49
CA ASP A 130 24.59 0.55 19.04
C ASP A 130 25.78 1.32 19.61
N LEU A 131 26.27 2.37 18.93
CA LEU A 131 27.26 3.27 19.51
C LEU A 131 26.68 4.03 20.72
N LEU A 132 25.39 4.41 20.69
CA LEU A 132 24.70 4.99 21.84
C LEU A 132 24.52 3.97 22.98
N ARG A 133 24.26 2.69 22.68
CA ARG A 133 24.22 1.58 23.63
C ARG A 133 25.58 1.33 24.27
N ARG A 134 26.62 1.08 23.46
CA ARG A 134 28.00 0.88 23.93
C ARG A 134 28.54 2.06 24.75
N ARG A 135 28.17 3.29 24.38
CA ARG A 135 28.49 4.50 25.15
C ARG A 135 27.76 4.54 26.51
N ARG A 136 26.53 4.02 26.63
CA ARG A 136 25.87 3.81 27.94
C ARG A 136 26.55 2.72 28.75
N ASP A 137 27.08 1.69 28.09
CA ASP A 137 27.81 0.59 28.71
C ASP A 137 29.27 0.96 29.08
N GLY A 138 29.67 2.23 28.90
CA GLY A 138 30.95 2.78 29.34
C GLY A 138 32.11 2.65 28.35
N ASP A 139 31.86 2.21 27.12
CA ASP A 139 32.88 2.12 26.06
C ASP A 139 33.30 3.53 25.61
N SER A 140 34.50 3.96 26.01
CA SER A 140 35.06 5.27 25.66
C SER A 140 35.33 5.40 24.16
N GLY A 141 35.65 4.30 23.47
CA GLY A 141 35.86 4.31 22.02
C GLY A 141 34.58 4.60 21.23
N ALA A 142 33.42 4.24 21.77
CA ALA A 142 32.13 4.54 21.14
C ALA A 142 31.82 6.05 21.11
N ALA A 143 32.34 6.83 22.07
CA ALA A 143 32.16 8.28 22.10
C ALA A 143 32.96 8.98 20.98
N ASP A 144 34.21 8.57 20.77
CA ASP A 144 35.06 9.11 19.69
C ASP A 144 34.53 8.71 18.31
N GLN A 145 33.98 7.49 18.18
CA GLN A 145 33.34 7.02 16.95
C GLN A 145 32.03 7.75 16.63
N LEU A 146 31.18 8.02 17.63
CA LEU A 146 30.01 8.90 17.48
C LEU A 146 30.42 10.33 17.06
N SER A 147 31.50 10.85 17.64
CA SER A 147 32.02 12.18 17.30
C SER A 147 32.52 12.23 15.84
N ALA A 148 33.34 11.26 15.43
CA ALA A 148 33.84 11.16 14.06
C ALA A 148 32.72 10.97 13.02
N LEU A 149 31.69 10.18 13.34
CA LEU A 149 30.50 10.02 12.49
C LEU A 149 29.70 11.33 12.37
N THR A 150 29.53 12.06 13.47
CA THR A 150 28.86 13.37 13.49
C THR A 150 29.61 14.41 12.66
N ASP A 151 30.94 14.46 12.75
CA ASP A 151 31.76 15.38 11.97
C ASP A 151 31.89 14.98 10.50
N ALA A 152 31.75 13.69 10.15
CA ALA A 152 31.62 13.25 8.77
C ALA A 152 30.28 13.71 8.16
N LEU A 153 29.18 13.58 8.91
CA LEU A 153 27.85 14.06 8.48
C LEU A 153 27.81 15.58 8.30
N ARG A 154 28.39 16.36 9.23
CA ARG A 154 28.52 17.82 9.08
C ARG A 154 29.35 18.26 7.88
N ARG A 155 30.37 17.48 7.47
CA ARG A 155 31.14 17.77 6.25
C ARG A 155 30.31 17.52 4.99
N VAL A 156 29.36 16.57 5.02
CA VAL A 156 28.40 16.36 3.93
C VAL A 156 27.38 17.51 3.89
N GLU A 157 26.82 17.94 5.03
CA GLU A 157 25.97 19.15 5.11
C GLU A 157 26.69 20.39 4.56
N GLY A 158 27.92 20.66 5.03
CA GLY A 158 28.72 21.81 4.59
C GLY A 158 29.22 21.76 3.14
N LEU A 159 29.06 20.62 2.44
CA LEU A 159 29.25 20.51 0.99
C LEU A 159 27.94 20.75 0.22
N LEU A 160 26.79 20.36 0.78
CA LEU A 160 25.47 20.65 0.21
C LEU A 160 25.17 22.15 0.25
N ASP A 161 25.46 22.83 1.37
CA ASP A 161 25.31 24.29 1.51
C ASP A 161 26.14 25.09 0.48
N ARG A 162 27.29 24.56 0.06
CA ARG A 162 28.16 25.19 -0.96
C ARG A 162 27.75 24.85 -2.39
N GLY A 163 26.89 23.85 -2.58
CA GLY A 163 26.44 23.38 -3.88
C GLY A 163 25.35 24.24 -4.52
N GLY A 164 24.77 25.21 -3.80
CA GLY A 164 23.68 26.05 -4.31
C GLY A 164 22.36 25.29 -4.54
N ILE A 165 22.25 24.04 -4.07
CA ILE A 165 21.02 23.25 -4.11
C ILE A 165 20.15 23.69 -2.95
N VAL A 166 19.40 24.77 -3.15
CA VAL A 166 18.36 25.21 -2.20
C VAL A 166 17.34 24.07 -2.07
N PRO A 167 17.17 23.45 -0.88
CA PRO A 167 16.06 22.54 -0.65
C PRO A 167 14.78 23.35 -0.81
N GLY A 168 13.89 22.93 -1.70
CA GLY A 168 12.61 23.60 -1.88
C GLY A 168 11.87 23.68 -0.55
N THR A 169 11.56 24.89 -0.08
CA THR A 169 10.56 25.08 0.95
C THR A 169 9.25 24.41 0.50
N PRO A 170 8.41 23.92 1.42
CA PRO A 170 7.12 23.31 1.08
C PRO A 170 6.12 24.24 0.36
N GLU A 171 6.50 25.50 0.13
CA GLU A 171 5.83 26.45 -0.75
C GLU A 171 5.87 26.04 -2.25
N ARG A 172 6.73 25.09 -2.66
CA ARG A 172 6.83 24.67 -4.07
C ARG A 172 5.79 23.66 -4.56
N LEU A 173 4.86 23.20 -3.71
CA LEU A 173 3.59 22.62 -4.18
C LEU A 173 2.67 23.66 -4.87
N ALA A 174 3.08 24.92 -4.93
CA ALA A 174 2.44 26.00 -5.70
C ALA A 174 3.35 26.57 -6.83
N ALA A 175 4.39 25.85 -7.26
CA ALA A 175 5.44 26.43 -8.11
C ALA A 175 5.93 25.58 -9.31
N GLU A 176 5.22 24.50 -9.69
CA GLU A 176 5.10 24.25 -11.13
C GLU A 176 4.12 25.28 -11.70
N PRO A 177 4.37 25.86 -12.89
CA PRO A 177 3.38 26.74 -13.49
C PRO A 177 2.10 25.94 -13.68
N ALA A 178 1.00 26.49 -13.18
CA ALA A 178 -0.32 25.94 -13.43
C ALA A 178 -0.68 26.14 -14.92
N GLU A 179 -0.12 25.30 -15.79
CA GLU A 179 -0.94 24.73 -16.86
C GLU A 179 -2.12 24.08 -16.15
N THR A 180 -3.23 24.80 -16.15
CA THR A 180 -4.37 24.59 -15.27
C THR A 180 -4.95 23.19 -15.49
N LEU A 181 -4.44 22.21 -14.73
CA LEU A 181 -5.01 20.88 -14.59
C LEU A 181 -6.48 21.10 -14.21
N PRO A 182 -7.44 20.76 -15.09
CA PRO A 182 -8.80 21.26 -14.92
C PRO A 182 -9.36 20.84 -13.56
N ASP A 183 -9.83 21.82 -12.79
CA ASP A 183 -10.12 21.63 -11.36
C ASP A 183 -11.15 20.51 -11.14
N PHE A 184 -10.76 19.53 -10.32
CA PHE A 184 -11.71 18.56 -9.80
C PHE A 184 -12.67 19.24 -8.83
N THR A 185 -13.94 19.29 -9.22
CA THR A 185 -15.02 19.80 -8.36
C THR A 185 -15.65 18.66 -7.58
N PHE A 186 -15.81 18.87 -6.27
CA PHE A 186 -16.54 17.99 -5.37
C PHE A 186 -17.62 18.82 -4.68
N GLU A 187 -18.88 18.48 -4.94
CA GLU A 187 -20.04 19.15 -4.38
C GLU A 187 -20.80 18.16 -3.52
N ASP A 188 -20.89 18.44 -2.21
CA ASP A 188 -21.66 17.61 -1.29
C ASP A 188 -23.14 17.65 -1.66
N ARG A 189 -23.79 16.48 -1.64
CA ARG A 189 -25.19 16.27 -2.00
C ARG A 189 -25.91 15.55 -0.87
N PRO A 190 -27.21 15.82 -0.63
CA PRO A 190 -28.01 14.97 0.25
C PRO A 190 -28.08 13.52 -0.29
N PRO A 191 -28.03 12.48 0.58
CA PRO A 191 -28.02 11.07 0.17
C PRO A 191 -29.19 10.67 -0.74
N GLU A 192 -30.33 11.33 -0.60
CA GLU A 192 -31.57 11.11 -1.34
C GLU A 192 -31.36 11.25 -2.86
N LEU A 193 -30.49 12.16 -3.29
CA LEU A 193 -30.17 12.33 -4.72
C LEU A 193 -29.38 11.15 -5.30
N LEU A 194 -28.56 10.48 -4.48
CA LEU A 194 -27.85 9.26 -4.87
C LEU A 194 -28.78 8.04 -4.80
N LYS A 195 -29.63 7.95 -3.77
CA LYS A 195 -30.69 6.92 -3.66
C LYS A 195 -31.60 6.94 -4.91
N ALA A 196 -31.96 8.12 -5.42
CA ALA A 196 -32.74 8.30 -6.65
C ALA A 196 -31.95 8.03 -7.96
N ARG A 197 -30.61 8.10 -7.93
CA ARG A 197 -29.75 7.87 -9.10
C ARG A 197 -29.64 6.40 -9.47
N HIS A 198 -29.32 5.55 -8.50
CA HIS A 198 -29.08 4.13 -8.73
C HIS A 198 -29.35 3.31 -7.46
N ALA A 199 -30.05 2.18 -7.61
CA ALA A 199 -30.47 1.35 -6.48
C ALA A 199 -29.33 0.91 -5.56
N ILE A 200 -28.11 0.72 -6.09
CA ILE A 200 -26.95 0.32 -5.28
C ILE A 200 -26.55 1.37 -4.23
N PHE A 201 -26.76 2.67 -4.49
CA PHE A 201 -26.55 3.70 -3.46
C PHE A 201 -27.57 3.54 -2.34
N GLY A 202 -28.84 3.27 -2.66
CA GLY A 202 -29.86 2.91 -1.67
C GLY A 202 -29.44 1.73 -0.81
N THR A 203 -28.99 0.63 -1.43
CA THR A 203 -28.49 -0.55 -0.72
C THR A 203 -27.30 -0.25 0.17
N ALA A 204 -26.31 0.50 -0.34
CA ALA A 204 -25.09 0.82 0.40
C ALA A 204 -25.35 1.77 1.59
N ILE A 205 -26.20 2.77 1.39
CA ILE A 205 -26.58 3.72 2.43
C ILE A 205 -27.41 3.01 3.52
N ALA A 206 -28.42 2.21 3.16
CA ALA A 206 -29.22 1.46 4.13
C ALA A 206 -28.40 0.39 4.89
N TRP A 207 -27.42 -0.22 4.22
CA TRP A 207 -26.45 -1.11 4.88
C TRP A 207 -25.58 -0.34 5.89
N PHE A 208 -25.09 0.84 5.53
CA PHE A 208 -24.29 1.68 6.43
C PHE A 208 -25.12 2.21 7.61
N GLU A 209 -26.33 2.73 7.37
CA GLU A 209 -27.27 3.22 8.39
C GLU A 209 -27.54 2.15 9.46
N ARG A 210 -27.64 0.88 9.07
CA ARG A 210 -27.88 -0.26 9.98
C ARG A 210 -26.63 -0.79 10.70
N THR A 211 -25.45 -0.75 10.06
CA THR A 211 -24.23 -1.41 10.57
C THR A 211 -23.19 -0.44 11.14
N GLY A 212 -23.32 0.87 10.90
CA GLY A 212 -22.26 1.84 11.13
C GLY A 212 -20.98 1.57 10.33
N GLY A 213 -21.07 0.80 9.23
CA GLY A 213 -19.93 0.37 8.42
C GLY A 213 -19.17 -0.86 8.96
N ARG A 214 -19.69 -1.53 10.00
CA ARG A 214 -19.08 -2.74 10.55
C ARG A 214 -19.47 -3.97 9.73
N VAL A 215 -18.49 -4.57 9.05
CA VAL A 215 -18.75 -5.70 8.15
C VAL A 215 -19.30 -6.93 8.88
N ALA A 216 -18.86 -7.20 10.11
CA ALA A 216 -19.31 -8.34 10.91
C ALA A 216 -20.81 -8.30 11.29
N GLU A 217 -21.46 -7.13 11.26
CA GLU A 217 -22.88 -6.99 11.61
C GLU A 217 -23.80 -7.39 10.43
N ASP A 218 -23.28 -7.40 9.20
CA ASP A 218 -23.97 -7.90 8.00
C ASP A 218 -22.98 -8.19 6.85
N GLU A 219 -22.28 -9.33 6.96
CA GLU A 219 -21.31 -9.76 5.97
C GLU A 219 -21.96 -10.05 4.60
N LEU A 220 -23.19 -10.58 4.59
CA LEU A 220 -23.88 -10.99 3.36
C LEU A 220 -24.35 -9.76 2.57
N GLY A 221 -24.90 -8.74 3.25
CA GLY A 221 -25.19 -7.44 2.67
C GLY A 221 -23.92 -6.75 2.13
N PHE A 222 -22.82 -6.81 2.88
CA PHE A 222 -21.53 -6.28 2.45
C PHE A 222 -20.97 -7.01 1.22
N GLN A 223 -21.05 -8.35 1.16
CA GLN A 223 -20.62 -9.14 -0.01
C GLN A 223 -21.35 -8.74 -1.29
N ARG A 224 -22.64 -8.38 -1.21
CA ARG A 224 -23.41 -7.86 -2.36
C ARG A 224 -22.93 -6.48 -2.84
N LEU A 225 -22.29 -5.70 -1.97
CA LEU A 225 -21.73 -4.39 -2.30
C LEU A 225 -20.31 -4.49 -2.87
N LEU A 226 -19.51 -5.49 -2.50
CA LEU A 226 -18.10 -5.65 -2.91
C LEU A 226 -17.80 -5.41 -4.40
N PRO A 227 -18.60 -5.86 -5.38
CA PRO A 227 -18.39 -5.56 -6.80
C PRO A 227 -18.30 -4.05 -7.12
N TRP A 228 -18.98 -3.21 -6.34
CA TRP A 228 -19.10 -1.77 -6.54
C TRP A 228 -18.20 -0.94 -5.62
N LEU A 229 -17.45 -1.58 -4.72
CA LEU A 229 -16.64 -0.90 -3.71
C LEU A 229 -15.15 -0.87 -4.06
N GLN A 230 -14.56 0.30 -3.87
CA GLN A 230 -13.14 0.47 -3.58
C GLN A 230 -12.99 0.48 -2.06
N ILE A 231 -12.03 -0.26 -1.51
CA ILE A 231 -11.73 -0.24 -0.07
C ILE A 231 -10.27 0.11 0.09
N MET A 232 -9.99 1.14 0.88
CA MET A 232 -8.65 1.63 1.16
C MET A 232 -8.37 1.60 2.66
N LEU A 233 -7.14 1.28 3.04
CA LEU A 233 -6.64 1.34 4.41
C LEU A 233 -5.85 2.64 4.58
N PRO A 234 -6.29 3.61 5.41
CA PRO A 234 -5.50 4.80 5.71
C PRO A 234 -4.22 4.44 6.48
N THR A 235 -3.07 4.86 5.98
CA THR A 235 -1.76 4.75 6.66
C THR A 235 -1.08 6.12 6.74
N SER A 236 0.11 6.19 7.35
CA SER A 236 0.97 7.39 7.29
C SER A 236 1.38 7.75 5.87
N ASP A 237 1.49 6.75 5.00
CA ASP A 237 2.12 6.84 3.69
C ASP A 237 1.09 6.96 2.55
N GLY A 238 -0.20 6.83 2.87
CA GLY A 238 -1.32 7.08 1.96
C GLY A 238 -2.52 6.16 2.17
N PHE A 239 -3.12 5.71 1.06
CA PHE A 239 -4.37 4.96 1.05
C PHE A 239 -4.27 3.69 0.18
N PRO A 240 -3.47 2.67 0.58
CA PRO A 240 -3.39 1.42 -0.15
C PRO A 240 -4.76 0.74 -0.31
N TYR A 241 -5.07 0.30 -1.52
CA TYR A 241 -6.32 -0.45 -1.79
C TYR A 241 -6.22 -1.85 -1.17
N LEU A 242 -7.17 -2.19 -0.30
CA LEU A 242 -7.43 -3.55 0.16
C LEU A 242 -8.30 -4.33 -0.84
N HIS A 243 -9.17 -3.63 -1.56
CA HIS A 243 -10.10 -4.21 -2.54
C HIS A 243 -10.47 -3.17 -3.59
N CYS A 244 -10.71 -3.61 -4.82
CA CYS A 244 -11.25 -2.80 -5.90
C CYS A 244 -12.17 -3.67 -6.76
N GLY A 245 -13.48 -3.41 -6.68
CA GLY A 245 -14.48 -4.18 -7.40
C GLY A 245 -14.46 -3.97 -8.92
N ASP A 246 -15.02 -4.95 -9.64
CA ASP A 246 -15.16 -5.00 -11.11
C ASP A 246 -16.21 -4.02 -11.67
N ARG A 247 -17.07 -3.46 -10.82
CA ARG A 247 -18.06 -2.42 -11.15
C ARG A 247 -17.72 -1.05 -10.54
N THR A 248 -16.42 -0.79 -10.33
CA THR A 248 -15.92 0.50 -9.86
C THR A 248 -15.43 1.35 -11.03
N PRO A 249 -15.31 2.69 -10.91
CA PRO A 249 -14.83 3.53 -12.00
C PRO A 249 -13.46 3.14 -12.55
N PRO A 250 -12.48 2.64 -11.76
CA PRO A 250 -11.25 2.10 -12.31
C PRO A 250 -11.42 0.91 -13.26
N ALA A 251 -12.40 0.04 -13.01
CA ALA A 251 -12.71 -1.08 -13.89
C ALA A 251 -13.39 -0.60 -15.18
N GLU A 252 -14.25 0.42 -15.10
CA GLU A 252 -14.91 1.03 -16.26
C GLU A 252 -13.93 1.84 -17.13
N LEU A 253 -13.03 2.61 -16.51
CA LEU A 253 -12.11 3.53 -17.19
C LEU A 253 -10.86 2.84 -17.76
N TRP A 254 -10.26 1.93 -17.00
CA TRP A 254 -8.98 1.29 -17.33
C TRP A 254 -9.08 -0.24 -17.48
N GLY A 255 -10.27 -0.81 -17.32
CA GLY A 255 -10.53 -2.26 -17.41
C GLY A 255 -10.36 -3.00 -16.08
N GLU A 256 -11.13 -4.07 -15.90
CA GLU A 256 -11.05 -4.92 -14.70
C GLU A 256 -9.63 -5.40 -14.34
N PRO A 257 -8.72 -5.76 -15.29
CA PRO A 257 -7.37 -6.17 -14.94
C PRO A 257 -6.59 -5.07 -14.22
N VAL A 258 -6.79 -3.80 -14.60
CA VAL A 258 -6.18 -2.65 -13.93
C VAL A 258 -6.80 -2.48 -12.54
N ALA A 259 -8.13 -2.54 -12.41
CA ALA A 259 -8.81 -2.48 -11.11
C ALA A 259 -8.30 -3.55 -10.13
N ARG A 260 -8.21 -4.81 -10.57
CA ARG A 260 -7.62 -5.91 -9.77
C ARG A 260 -6.16 -5.64 -9.39
N SER A 261 -5.38 -5.05 -10.30
CA SER A 261 -3.96 -4.72 -10.04
C SER A 261 -3.74 -3.60 -9.03
N LEU A 262 -4.78 -2.82 -8.68
CA LEU A 262 -4.68 -1.75 -7.67
C LEU A 262 -4.54 -2.29 -6.25
N VAL A 263 -4.95 -3.54 -5.97
CA VAL A 263 -4.85 -4.12 -4.62
C VAL A 263 -3.38 -4.11 -4.16
N GLY A 264 -3.12 -3.51 -2.99
CA GLY A 264 -1.79 -3.27 -2.45
C GLY A 264 -1.07 -2.01 -2.96
N ARG A 265 -1.63 -1.27 -3.92
CA ARG A 265 -1.07 0.00 -4.44
C ARG A 265 -1.72 1.21 -3.77
N PHE A 266 -0.98 2.32 -3.73
CA PHE A 266 -1.41 3.59 -3.12
C PHE A 266 -2.16 4.52 -4.09
N ASN A 267 -1.95 4.37 -5.40
CA ASN A 267 -2.35 5.34 -6.41
C ASN A 267 -3.20 4.73 -7.53
N LEU A 268 -4.14 5.52 -8.03
CA LEU A 268 -4.79 5.30 -9.33
C LEU A 268 -3.79 5.60 -10.47
N PRO A 269 -4.07 5.13 -11.71
CA PRO A 269 -3.33 5.56 -12.89
C PRO A 269 -3.38 7.08 -13.12
N ASP A 270 -4.46 7.73 -12.65
CA ASP A 270 -4.57 9.18 -12.59
C ASP A 270 -4.17 9.70 -11.19
N GLY A 271 -2.95 10.24 -11.10
CA GLY A 271 -2.42 10.83 -9.87
C GLY A 271 -3.14 12.12 -9.44
N SER A 272 -3.75 12.86 -10.36
CA SER A 272 -4.50 14.08 -10.05
C SER A 272 -5.84 13.74 -9.39
N LEU A 273 -6.57 12.76 -9.91
CA LEU A 273 -7.79 12.21 -9.30
C LEU A 273 -7.50 11.60 -7.91
N CYS A 274 -6.34 10.93 -7.76
CA CYS A 274 -5.89 10.38 -6.49
C CYS A 274 -5.71 11.48 -5.43
N ARG A 275 -4.89 12.51 -5.74
CA ARG A 275 -4.66 13.68 -4.86
C ARG A 275 -5.97 14.40 -4.52
N ALA A 276 -6.82 14.64 -5.52
CA ALA A 276 -8.10 15.31 -5.37
C ALA A 276 -9.07 14.54 -4.43
N SER A 277 -9.02 13.20 -4.44
CA SER A 277 -9.86 12.36 -3.57
C SER A 277 -9.34 12.22 -2.14
N ALA A 278 -8.02 12.29 -1.93
CA ALA A 278 -7.38 12.07 -0.64
C ALA A 278 -7.90 12.99 0.48
N ARG A 279 -8.30 14.23 0.16
CA ARG A 279 -8.88 15.17 1.14
C ARG A 279 -10.16 14.62 1.78
N ALA A 280 -11.10 14.12 0.98
CA ALA A 280 -12.35 13.55 1.47
C ALA A 280 -12.10 12.28 2.30
N PHE A 281 -11.09 11.49 1.93
CA PHE A 281 -10.71 10.29 2.66
C PHE A 281 -10.16 10.61 4.06
N LEU A 282 -9.27 11.60 4.18
CA LEU A 282 -8.80 12.10 5.48
C LEU A 282 -9.94 12.63 6.36
N GLU A 283 -10.90 13.35 5.76
CA GLU A 283 -12.05 13.90 6.47
C GLU A 283 -12.98 12.81 7.04
N ILE A 284 -13.28 11.79 6.25
CA ILE A 284 -14.15 10.66 6.66
C ILE A 284 -13.46 9.79 7.71
N HIS A 285 -12.14 9.56 7.59
CA HIS A 285 -11.37 8.84 8.59
C HIS A 285 -11.42 9.51 9.97
N ARG A 286 -11.33 10.85 9.99
CA ARG A 286 -11.37 11.68 11.21
C ARG A 286 -12.79 11.81 11.77
N SER A 287 -13.76 12.16 10.94
CA SER A 287 -15.13 12.46 11.38
C SER A 287 -15.99 11.22 11.65
N ARG A 288 -15.66 10.08 11.02
CA ARG A 288 -16.47 8.87 10.96
C ARG A 288 -17.90 9.11 10.44
N ARG A 289 -18.10 10.18 9.68
CA ARG A 289 -19.34 10.46 8.95
C ARG A 289 -19.13 10.13 7.48
N PRO A 290 -20.10 9.48 6.80
CA PRO A 290 -20.01 9.28 5.37
C PRO A 290 -20.28 10.59 4.62
N LEU A 291 -19.82 10.68 3.38
CA LEU A 291 -20.09 11.80 2.46
C LEU A 291 -20.72 11.28 1.18
N THR A 292 -21.68 12.05 0.65
CA THR A 292 -22.33 11.82 -0.64
C THR A 292 -22.01 13.02 -1.54
N GLN A 293 -21.38 12.78 -2.69
CA GLN A 293 -20.80 13.85 -3.51
C GLN A 293 -21.16 13.68 -4.99
N ALA A 294 -21.45 14.79 -5.64
CA ALA A 294 -21.35 14.93 -7.10
C ALA A 294 -19.94 15.43 -7.44
N CYS A 295 -19.33 14.83 -8.45
CA CYS A 295 -17.94 15.08 -8.81
C CYS A 295 -17.82 15.35 -10.31
N ARG A 296 -16.94 16.27 -10.71
CA ARG A 296 -16.59 16.50 -12.12
C ARG A 296 -15.13 16.86 -12.25
N GLY A 297 -14.48 16.39 -13.30
CA GLY A 297 -13.12 16.76 -13.63
C GLY A 297 -12.53 15.91 -14.77
N PRO A 298 -11.29 16.20 -15.18
CA PRO A 298 -10.59 15.47 -16.22
C PRO A 298 -10.03 14.17 -15.66
N ILE A 299 -10.36 13.01 -16.24
CA ILE A 299 -9.71 11.75 -15.88
C ILE A 299 -8.83 11.28 -17.04
N VAL A 300 -7.57 10.96 -16.74
CA VAL A 300 -6.58 10.50 -17.72
C VAL A 300 -6.76 9.01 -18.01
N VAL A 301 -7.17 8.68 -19.22
CA VAL A 301 -7.38 7.31 -19.71
C VAL A 301 -6.53 7.07 -20.94
N GLY A 302 -5.55 6.17 -20.83
CA GLY A 302 -4.60 5.88 -21.92
C GLY A 302 -3.76 7.10 -22.34
N GLY A 303 -3.37 7.94 -21.38
CA GLY A 303 -2.65 9.20 -21.63
C GLY A 303 -3.53 10.36 -22.11
N VAL A 304 -4.83 10.15 -22.34
CA VAL A 304 -5.76 11.20 -22.80
C VAL A 304 -6.66 11.64 -21.65
N ALA A 305 -6.62 12.92 -21.30
CA ALA A 305 -7.55 13.52 -20.34
C ALA A 305 -8.97 13.60 -20.94
N ARG A 306 -9.97 13.09 -20.22
CA ARG A 306 -11.38 13.07 -20.63
C ARG A 306 -12.24 13.77 -19.58
N PRO A 307 -13.14 14.70 -19.93
CA PRO A 307 -14.04 15.29 -18.96
C PRO A 307 -15.06 14.24 -18.50
N GLU A 308 -14.98 13.84 -17.23
CA GLU A 308 -15.93 12.94 -16.60
C GLU A 308 -16.73 13.66 -15.51
N ALA A 309 -17.97 13.22 -15.35
CA ALA A 309 -18.80 13.52 -14.19
C ALA A 309 -19.14 12.18 -13.53
N TRP A 310 -19.21 12.14 -12.20
CA TRP A 310 -19.60 10.94 -11.47
C TRP A 310 -20.29 11.31 -10.15
N GLN A 311 -20.89 10.31 -9.51
CA GLN A 311 -21.38 10.44 -8.13
C GLN A 311 -20.69 9.42 -7.26
N ARG A 312 -20.44 9.77 -5.99
CA ARG A 312 -19.86 8.84 -5.02
C ARG A 312 -20.49 8.93 -3.63
N PHE A 313 -20.60 7.78 -2.99
CA PHE A 313 -20.84 7.60 -1.57
C PHE A 313 -19.55 7.07 -0.96
N VAL A 314 -18.94 7.85 -0.08
CA VAL A 314 -17.71 7.49 0.62
C VAL A 314 -18.04 7.34 2.09
N LEU A 315 -17.67 6.21 2.68
CA LEU A 315 -18.09 5.82 4.01
C LEU A 315 -16.92 5.25 4.84
N PRO A 316 -16.90 5.43 6.16
CA PRO A 316 -16.00 4.69 7.02
C PRO A 316 -16.42 3.22 7.04
N LEU A 317 -15.43 2.32 7.10
CA LEU A 317 -15.64 0.87 7.11
C LEU A 317 -14.83 0.25 8.25
N GLN A 318 -15.34 -0.80 8.89
CA GLN A 318 -14.53 -1.67 9.73
C GLN A 318 -14.48 -3.07 9.11
N PHE A 319 -13.34 -3.39 8.49
CA PHE A 319 -13.12 -4.65 7.77
C PHE A 319 -12.07 -5.48 8.50
N ARG A 320 -12.45 -6.67 8.97
CA ARG A 320 -11.59 -7.55 9.80
C ARG A 320 -10.94 -6.81 10.98
N GLY A 321 -11.71 -5.95 11.65
CA GLY A 321 -11.25 -5.11 12.76
C GLY A 321 -10.52 -3.82 12.36
N LEU A 322 -9.95 -3.74 11.15
CA LEU A 322 -9.21 -2.57 10.66
C LEU A 322 -10.16 -1.42 10.28
N ALA A 323 -9.78 -0.20 10.66
CA ALA A 323 -10.48 1.01 10.24
C ALA A 323 -10.09 1.39 8.80
N CYS A 324 -11.02 1.22 7.87
CA CYS A 324 -10.86 1.44 6.44
C CYS A 324 -11.80 2.55 5.95
N ILE A 325 -11.67 2.91 4.68
CA ILE A 325 -12.61 3.77 3.95
C ILE A 325 -13.11 2.97 2.76
N ALA A 326 -14.42 2.95 2.54
CA ALA A 326 -14.99 2.43 1.31
C ALA A 326 -15.53 3.57 0.43
N THR A 327 -15.34 3.46 -0.87
CA THR A 327 -15.96 4.35 -1.88
C THR A 327 -16.81 3.50 -2.82
N LEU A 328 -18.09 3.83 -2.89
CA LEU A 328 -18.96 3.44 -4.01
C LEU A 328 -19.05 4.63 -4.94
N ALA A 329 -18.70 4.46 -6.22
CA ALA A 329 -18.77 5.53 -7.21
C ALA A 329 -19.28 5.00 -8.55
N LEU A 330 -20.10 5.79 -9.25
CA LEU A 330 -20.67 5.47 -10.56
C LEU A 330 -20.45 6.63 -11.52
N LEU A 331 -19.95 6.36 -12.73
CA LEU A 331 -19.76 7.40 -13.73
C LEU A 331 -21.09 7.93 -14.25
N GLY A 332 -21.09 9.19 -14.67
CA GLY A 332 -22.26 9.91 -15.17
C GLY A 332 -22.80 9.38 -16.49
N ARG A 333 -22.09 8.43 -17.10
CA ARG A 333 -22.40 7.70 -18.33
C ARG A 333 -23.38 6.54 -18.10
N ASP A 334 -23.57 6.10 -16.85
CA ASP A 334 -24.72 5.31 -16.43
C ASP A 334 -26.00 6.14 -16.62
N ARG A 335 -26.47 6.13 -17.87
CA ARG A 335 -27.76 6.63 -18.31
C ARG A 335 -28.64 5.41 -18.56
N GLU A 336 -29.84 5.48 -18.00
CA GLU A 336 -30.82 4.39 -17.89
C GLU A 336 -30.41 3.32 -16.86
N PRO A 337 -31.16 3.17 -15.74
CA PRO A 337 -31.06 1.94 -14.98
C PRO A 337 -31.50 0.79 -15.90
N PRO A 338 -30.87 -0.40 -15.82
CA PRO A 338 -31.49 -1.58 -16.41
C PRO A 338 -32.88 -1.70 -15.78
N LEU A 339 -33.91 -1.75 -16.61
CA LEU A 339 -35.27 -2.06 -16.17
C LEU A 339 -35.26 -3.48 -15.62
N LEU A 340 -35.10 -3.59 -14.29
CA LEU A 340 -35.23 -4.83 -13.54
C LEU A 340 -36.72 -5.20 -13.51
N GLY A 341 -37.15 -5.91 -14.55
CA GLY A 341 -38.40 -6.69 -14.57
C GLY A 341 -38.25 -8.03 -13.86
#